data_AF-A0A1E5GGZ9-F1
#
_entry.id   AF-A0A1E5GGZ9-F1
#
_cell.length_a   1.000
_cell.length_b   1.000
_cell.length_c   1.000
_cell.angle_alpha   90.00
_cell.angle_beta   90.00
_cell.angle_gamma   90.00
#
_symmetry.space_group_name_H-M   'P 1'
#
loop_
_entity.id
_entity.type
_entity.pdbx_description
1 polymer ?
#
loop_
_entity_poly.entity_id
_entity_poly.type
_entity_poly.pdbx_seq_one_letter_code
_entity_poly.pdbx_strand_id
1 'polypeptide(L)'
;MSYIRKEVRRKKTKKINYKKLLVILSALVMIMTISIGFLYSKKRNQEILSTQVVQETIEKSDSSIASLFVDDEQIFLKPNVTMGQLSQQRVEVDKIENKMEKEQQLKVLEEASDKCYILATLTNLYQDAIRTDGTIAEHAQLKSGASIENTKTLKKVVEANQEKDDFYQQVWVLLTK
;
A
#
# COMPACT_ATOMS: atom_id res chain seq x y z
N MET A 1 -12.05 17.09 103.27
CA MET A 1 -12.77 16.75 102.02
C MET A 1 -12.31 17.68 100.93
N SER A 2 -11.60 17.16 99.93
CA SER A 2 -10.90 17.90 98.87
C SER A 2 -11.77 17.98 97.61
N TYR A 3 -11.95 19.18 97.05
CA TYR A 3 -12.71 19.39 95.81
C TYR A 3 -11.80 19.23 94.59
N ILE A 4 -11.96 18.13 93.85
CA ILE A 4 -11.28 17.88 92.58
C ILE A 4 -12.05 18.62 91.46
N ARG A 5 -11.44 19.66 90.90
CA ARG A 5 -11.96 20.42 89.76
C ARG A 5 -11.63 19.66 88.46
N LYS A 6 -12.64 19.09 87.79
CA LYS A 6 -12.51 18.42 86.48
C LYS A 6 -12.34 19.47 85.36
N GLU A 7 -11.15 19.53 84.76
CA GLU A 7 -10.89 20.33 83.56
C GLU A 7 -11.36 19.58 82.31
N VAL A 8 -12.45 20.07 81.70
CA VAL A 8 -12.95 19.57 80.41
C VAL A 8 -12.19 20.26 79.28
N ARG A 9 -11.18 19.58 78.71
CA ARG A 9 -10.50 20.03 77.48
C ARG A 9 -11.45 19.93 76.28
N ARG A 10 -12.02 21.05 75.85
CA ARG A 10 -12.80 21.14 74.60
C ARG A 10 -11.86 20.99 73.39
N LYS A 11 -11.97 19.87 72.65
CA LYS A 11 -11.37 19.72 71.32
C LYS A 11 -12.02 20.73 70.37
N LYS A 12 -11.25 21.69 69.86
CA LYS A 12 -11.68 22.60 68.78
C LYS A 12 -11.86 21.79 67.49
N THR A 13 -13.10 21.60 67.05
CA THR A 13 -13.39 21.10 65.70
C THR A 13 -13.09 22.22 64.69
N LYS A 14 -12.13 21.98 63.79
CA LYS A 14 -11.86 22.87 62.66
C LYS A 14 -13.13 22.95 61.79
N LYS A 15 -13.80 24.10 61.75
CA LYS A 15 -14.89 24.36 60.80
C LYS A 15 -14.32 24.29 59.39
N ILE A 16 -14.69 23.26 58.63
CA ILE A 16 -14.36 23.13 57.22
C ILE A 16 -15.07 24.27 56.48
N ASN A 17 -14.31 25.05 55.71
CA ASN A 17 -14.86 26.18 54.97
C ASN A 17 -15.33 25.69 53.60
N TYR A 18 -16.60 25.29 53.52
CA TYR A 18 -17.21 24.69 52.32
C TYR A 18 -17.10 25.57 51.08
N LYS A 19 -17.03 26.91 51.21
CA LYS A 19 -16.76 27.82 50.09
C LYS A 19 -15.38 27.58 49.46
N LYS A 20 -14.34 27.39 50.29
CA LYS A 20 -12.99 27.07 49.79
C LYS A 20 -12.93 25.67 49.18
N LEU A 21 -13.62 24.71 49.78
CA LEU A 21 -13.71 23.34 49.26
C LEU A 21 -14.39 23.30 47.87
N LEU A 22 -15.47 24.07 47.69
CA LEU A 22 -16.24 24.13 46.45
C LEU A 22 -15.44 24.77 45.30
N VAL A 23 -14.65 25.81 45.59
CA VAL A 23 -13.73 26.42 44.61
C VAL A 23 -12.65 25.41 44.17
N ILE A 24 -12.06 24.67 45.12
CA ILE A 24 -11.06 23.64 44.81
C ILE A 24 -11.67 22.51 43.96
N LEU A 25 -12.90 22.08 44.27
CA LEU A 25 -13.60 21.06 43.49
C LEU A 25 -13.88 21.53 42.06
N SER A 26 -14.31 22.78 41.88
CA SER A 26 -14.58 23.34 40.55
C SER A 26 -13.31 23.45 39.70
N ALA A 27 -12.18 23.81 40.30
CA ALA A 27 -10.88 23.87 39.62
C ALA A 27 -10.42 22.46 39.17
N LEU A 28 -10.62 21.44 40.01
CA LEU A 28 -10.29 20.05 39.65
C LEU A 28 -11.13 19.54 38.47
N VAL A 29 -12.43 19.85 38.42
CA VAL A 29 -13.30 19.47 37.31
C VAL A 29 -12.89 20.19 36.01
N MET A 30 -12.50 21.46 36.08
CA MET A 30 -11.97 22.20 34.93
C MET A 30 -10.66 21.57 34.40
N ILE A 31 -9.73 21.22 35.29
CA ILE A 31 -8.46 20.59 34.90
C ILE A 31 -8.70 19.22 34.26
N MET A 32 -9.59 18.41 34.83
CA MET A 32 -9.96 17.09 34.29
C MET A 32 -10.56 17.22 32.89
N THR A 33 -11.50 18.15 32.67
CA THR A 33 -12.15 18.34 31.37
C THR A 33 -11.21 18.84 30.28
N ILE A 34 -10.29 19.78 30.61
CA ILE A 34 -9.24 20.24 29.69
C ILE A 34 -8.28 19.09 29.34
N SER A 35 -7.88 18.29 30.33
CA SER A 35 -6.94 17.17 30.13
C SER A 35 -7.52 16.08 29.23
N ILE A 36 -8.80 15.73 29.44
CA ILE A 36 -9.53 14.76 28.61
C ILE A 36 -9.67 15.27 27.17
N GLY A 37 -10.03 16.55 26.98
CA GLY A 37 -10.13 17.17 25.66
C GLY A 37 -8.79 17.19 24.91
N PHE A 38 -7.69 17.48 25.61
CA PHE A 38 -6.34 17.45 25.03
C PHE A 38 -5.91 16.04 24.61
N LEU A 39 -6.16 15.03 25.45
CA LEU A 39 -5.89 13.63 25.11
C LEU A 39 -6.72 13.14 23.93
N TYR A 40 -8.01 13.49 23.89
CA TYR A 40 -8.90 13.12 22.79
C TYR A 40 -8.47 13.77 21.46
N SER A 41 -8.11 15.05 21.49
CA SER A 41 -7.57 15.77 20.33
C SER A 41 -6.26 15.16 19.84
N LYS A 42 -5.31 14.87 20.74
CA LYS A 42 -4.04 14.23 20.40
C LYS A 42 -4.22 12.87 19.74
N LYS A 43 -5.13 12.03 20.27
CA LYS A 43 -5.43 10.71 19.70
C LYS A 43 -6.03 10.82 18.29
N ARG A 44 -7.03 11.70 18.10
CA ARG A 44 -7.65 11.92 16.78
C ARG A 44 -6.63 12.46 15.77
N ASN A 45 -5.76 13.38 16.17
CA ASN A 45 -4.72 13.90 15.27
C ASN A 45 -3.70 12.83 14.88
N GLN A 46 -3.35 11.90 15.78
CA GLN A 46 -2.51 10.75 15.43
C GLN A 46 -3.20 9.79 14.47
N GLU A 47 -4.49 9.50 14.68
CA GLU A 47 -5.27 8.65 13.77
C GLU A 47 -5.34 9.27 12.38
N ILE A 48 -5.67 10.56 12.26
CA ILE A 48 -5.72 11.28 10.98
C ILE A 48 -4.35 11.24 10.27
N LEU A 49 -3.27 11.52 11.00
CA LEU A 49 -1.93 11.51 10.44
C LEU A 49 -1.53 10.09 9.97
N SER A 50 -1.91 9.05 10.71
CA SER A 50 -1.66 7.66 10.33
C SER A 50 -2.43 7.28 9.06
N THR A 51 -3.71 7.65 8.95
CA THR A 51 -4.52 7.37 7.75
C THR A 51 -3.98 8.10 6.53
N GLN A 52 -3.55 9.35 6.69
CA GLN A 52 -2.97 10.13 5.59
C GLN A 52 -1.64 9.54 5.09
N VAL A 53 -0.77 9.09 6.00
CA VAL A 53 0.49 8.41 5.63
C VAL A 53 0.23 7.09 4.90
N VAL A 54 -0.77 6.32 5.34
CA VAL A 54 -1.19 5.09 4.64
C VAL A 54 -1.68 5.40 3.23
N GLN A 55 -2.53 6.41 3.07
CA GLN A 55 -3.07 6.84 1.78
C GLN A 55 -1.95 7.29 0.82
N GLU A 56 -1.03 8.15 1.29
CA GLU A 56 0.11 8.61 0.49
C GLU A 56 1.04 7.46 0.08
N THR A 57 1.17 6.43 0.92
CA THR A 57 2.00 5.26 0.60
C THR A 57 1.36 4.42 -0.50
N ILE A 58 0.04 4.24 -0.46
CA ILE A 58 -0.73 3.53 -1.49
C ILE A 58 -0.66 4.29 -2.82
N GLU A 59 -0.95 5.60 -2.82
CA GLU A 59 -0.93 6.43 -4.03
C GLU A 59 0.46 6.49 -4.70
N LYS A 60 1.52 6.58 -3.89
CA LYS A 60 2.90 6.51 -4.41
C LYS A 60 3.19 5.17 -5.04
N SER A 61 2.75 4.08 -4.42
CA SER A 61 2.91 2.73 -4.97
C SER A 61 2.14 2.58 -6.29
N ASP A 62 0.88 3.01 -6.33
CA ASP A 62 0.04 2.94 -7.54
C ASP A 62 0.65 3.72 -8.70
N SER A 63 1.09 4.96 -8.46
CA SER A 63 1.72 5.78 -9.50
C SER A 63 3.03 5.17 -10.01
N SER A 64 3.79 4.54 -9.11
CA SER A 64 5.03 3.86 -9.46
C SER A 64 4.78 2.62 -10.32
N ILE A 65 3.78 1.81 -9.97
CA ILE A 65 3.34 0.65 -10.76
C ILE A 65 2.79 1.09 -12.11
N ALA A 66 1.91 2.08 -12.15
CA ALA A 66 1.35 2.63 -13.39
C ALA A 66 2.45 3.14 -14.34
N SER A 67 3.55 3.67 -13.80
CA SER A 67 4.68 4.14 -14.59
C SER A 67 5.41 3.04 -15.39
N LEU A 68 5.18 1.76 -15.08
CA LEU A 68 5.72 0.62 -15.82
C LEU A 68 5.00 0.38 -17.15
N PHE A 69 3.76 0.86 -17.25
CA PHE A 69 2.90 0.66 -18.40
C PHE A 69 2.94 1.89 -19.34
N VAL A 70 2.69 1.65 -20.62
CA VAL A 70 2.54 2.73 -21.62
C VAL A 70 1.13 3.31 -21.63
N ASP A 71 0.16 2.55 -21.11
CA ASP A 71 -1.27 2.85 -21.12
C ASP A 71 -1.85 2.81 -19.70
N ASP A 72 -2.94 3.54 -19.51
CA ASP A 72 -3.63 3.65 -18.23
C ASP A 72 -4.38 2.35 -17.85
N GLU A 73 -4.68 1.51 -18.84
CA GLU A 73 -5.38 0.22 -18.66
C GLU A 73 -4.43 -0.90 -18.20
N GLN A 74 -3.12 -0.61 -18.10
CA GLN A 74 -2.07 -1.55 -17.68
C GLN A 74 -1.98 -2.80 -18.57
N ILE A 75 -2.29 -2.63 -19.86
CA ILE A 75 -2.27 -3.70 -20.84
C ILE A 75 -0.84 -3.92 -21.35
N PHE A 76 -0.13 -2.87 -21.72
CA PHE A 76 1.19 -2.94 -22.35
C PHE A 76 2.29 -2.37 -21.46
N LEU A 77 3.35 -3.16 -21.27
CA LEU A 77 4.55 -2.70 -20.56
C LEU A 77 5.42 -1.83 -21.47
N LYS A 78 6.13 -0.88 -20.87
CA LYS A 78 7.19 -0.15 -21.56
C LYS A 78 8.27 -1.14 -22.02
N PRO A 79 8.83 -0.98 -23.25
CA PRO A 79 9.79 -1.93 -23.82
C PRO A 79 11.07 -2.16 -23.00
N ASN A 80 11.42 -1.22 -22.12
CA ASN A 80 12.63 -1.24 -21.31
C ASN A 80 12.39 -1.70 -19.86
N VAL A 81 11.17 -2.14 -19.50
CA VAL A 81 10.89 -2.69 -18.17
C VAL A 81 11.65 -4.00 -17.99
N THR A 82 12.24 -4.17 -16.82
CA THR A 82 13.01 -5.35 -16.45
C THR A 82 12.43 -6.04 -15.21
N MET A 83 12.68 -7.34 -15.07
CA MET A 83 12.34 -8.10 -13.86
C MET A 83 12.97 -7.51 -12.59
N GLY A 84 14.11 -6.82 -12.72
CA GLY A 84 14.75 -6.09 -11.62
C GLY A 84 13.90 -4.93 -11.10
N GLN A 85 13.34 -4.13 -12.00
CA GLN A 85 12.42 -3.04 -11.63
C GLN A 85 11.13 -3.57 -11.01
N LEU A 86 10.55 -4.65 -11.56
CA LEU A 86 9.36 -5.28 -11.00
C LEU A 86 9.60 -5.83 -9.60
N SER A 87 10.78 -6.43 -9.36
CA SER A 87 11.17 -6.92 -8.04
C SER A 87 11.32 -5.79 -7.01
N GLN A 88 11.86 -4.64 -7.43
CA GLN A 88 11.95 -3.46 -6.57
C GLN A 88 10.55 -2.94 -6.18
N GLN A 89 9.64 -2.84 -7.15
CA GLN A 89 8.26 -2.44 -6.90
C GLN A 89 7.53 -3.41 -5.97
N ARG A 90 7.75 -4.72 -6.13
CA ARG A 90 7.18 -5.72 -5.22
C ARG A 90 7.61 -5.50 -3.77
N VAL A 91 8.87 -5.15 -3.53
CA VAL A 91 9.38 -4.84 -2.19
C VAL A 91 8.74 -3.58 -1.61
N GLU A 92 8.35 -2.62 -2.45
CA GLU A 92 7.64 -1.41 -2.03
C GLU A 92 6.18 -1.73 -1.68
N VAL A 93 5.47 -2.45 -2.53
CA VAL A 93 4.11 -2.96 -2.28
C VAL A 93 4.06 -3.81 -1.02
N ASP A 94 5.11 -4.59 -0.74
CA ASP A 94 5.17 -5.44 0.44
C ASP A 94 5.11 -4.67 1.77
N LYS A 95 5.44 -3.38 1.77
CA LYS A 95 5.39 -2.48 2.93
C LYS A 95 3.99 -1.90 3.17
N ILE A 96 3.04 -2.08 2.25
CA ILE A 96 1.67 -1.59 2.41
C ILE A 96 0.97 -2.40 3.50
N GLU A 97 0.47 -1.71 4.52
CA GLU A 97 -0.22 -2.34 5.66
C GLU A 97 -1.64 -2.78 5.30
N ASN A 98 -2.29 -2.09 4.36
CA ASN A 98 -3.62 -2.47 3.89
C ASN A 98 -3.52 -3.73 3.01
N LYS A 99 -4.01 -4.85 3.53
CA LYS A 99 -3.95 -6.16 2.86
C LYS A 99 -4.66 -6.19 1.50
N MET A 100 -5.81 -5.53 1.39
CA MET A 100 -6.61 -5.56 0.17
C MET A 100 -5.88 -4.83 -0.97
N GLU A 101 -5.40 -3.62 -0.68
CA GLU A 101 -4.63 -2.81 -1.62
C GLU A 101 -3.31 -3.49 -2.00
N LYS A 102 -2.61 -4.05 -0.99
CA LYS A 102 -1.40 -4.84 -1.20
C LYS A 102 -1.65 -6.01 -2.15
N GLU A 103 -2.71 -6.78 -1.94
CA GLU A 103 -3.03 -7.94 -2.77
C GLU A 103 -3.36 -7.54 -4.21
N GLN A 104 -4.13 -6.46 -4.40
CA GLN A 104 -4.43 -5.92 -5.73
C GLN A 104 -3.16 -5.48 -6.48
N GLN A 105 -2.30 -4.70 -5.84
CA GLN A 105 -1.04 -4.24 -6.43
C GLN A 105 -0.06 -5.40 -6.71
N LEU A 106 0.00 -6.41 -5.82
CA LEU A 106 0.81 -7.60 -6.06
C LEU A 106 0.32 -8.40 -7.26
N LYS A 107 -1.00 -8.49 -7.47
CA LYS A 107 -1.57 -9.16 -8.64
C LYS A 107 -1.19 -8.44 -9.94
N VAL A 108 -1.26 -7.11 -9.96
CA VAL A 108 -0.80 -6.31 -11.11
C VAL A 108 0.69 -6.56 -11.39
N LEU A 109 1.52 -6.62 -10.35
CA LEU A 109 2.95 -6.90 -10.50
C LEU A 109 3.24 -8.35 -10.95
N GLU A 110 2.42 -9.31 -10.56
CA GLU A 110 2.49 -10.69 -11.05
C GLU A 110 2.18 -10.75 -12.55
N GLU A 111 1.10 -10.11 -12.97
CA GLU A 111 0.75 -10.00 -14.40
C GLU A 111 1.82 -9.23 -15.20
N ALA A 112 2.38 -8.15 -14.64
CA ALA A 112 3.52 -7.46 -15.23
C ALA A 112 4.76 -8.36 -15.33
N SER A 113 4.99 -9.24 -14.37
CA SER A 113 6.13 -10.18 -14.40
C SER A 113 5.97 -11.20 -15.53
N ASP A 114 4.76 -11.73 -15.71
CA ASP A 114 4.44 -12.61 -16.82
C ASP A 114 4.63 -11.92 -18.18
N LYS A 115 4.10 -10.70 -18.33
CA LYS A 115 4.27 -9.88 -19.55
C LYS A 115 5.74 -9.58 -19.81
N CYS A 116 6.52 -9.22 -18.78
CA CYS A 116 7.95 -8.97 -18.91
C CYS A 116 8.73 -10.22 -19.36
N TYR A 117 8.39 -11.39 -18.84
CA TYR A 117 8.99 -12.66 -19.28
C TYR A 117 8.66 -12.96 -20.74
N ILE A 118 7.41 -12.75 -21.16
CA ILE A 118 6.96 -12.92 -22.54
C ILE A 118 7.73 -11.98 -23.47
N LEU A 119 7.83 -10.69 -23.13
CA LEU A 119 8.56 -9.70 -23.91
C LEU A 119 10.05 -10.05 -24.05
N ALA A 120 10.70 -10.46 -22.96
CA ALA A 120 12.10 -10.90 -23.01
C ALA A 120 12.26 -12.13 -23.92
N THR A 121 11.34 -13.08 -23.85
CA THR A 121 11.34 -14.29 -24.69
C THR A 121 11.12 -13.94 -26.16
N LEU A 122 10.15 -13.06 -26.46
CA LEU A 122 9.90 -12.57 -27.82
C LEU A 122 11.11 -11.84 -28.39
N THR A 123 11.76 -10.98 -27.59
CA THR A 123 13.00 -10.28 -27.99
C THR A 123 14.12 -11.26 -28.33
N ASN A 124 14.19 -12.41 -27.66
CA ASN A 124 15.19 -13.44 -27.95
C ASN A 124 14.83 -14.29 -29.19
N LEU A 125 13.54 -14.45 -29.48
CA LEU A 125 13.06 -15.30 -30.57
C LEU A 125 12.89 -14.55 -31.90
N TYR A 126 12.47 -13.29 -31.86
CA TYR A 126 12.06 -12.51 -33.02
C TYR A 126 12.88 -11.22 -33.14
N GLN A 127 13.07 -10.77 -34.37
CA GLN A 127 13.60 -9.44 -34.71
C GLN A 127 12.44 -8.44 -34.65
N ASP A 128 12.66 -7.33 -33.95
CA ASP A 128 11.75 -6.18 -33.88
C ASP A 128 10.30 -6.54 -33.49
N ALA A 129 10.12 -7.55 -32.64
CA ALA A 129 8.80 -8.01 -32.20
C ALA A 129 8.08 -7.04 -31.27
N ILE A 130 8.80 -6.13 -30.61
CA ILE A 130 8.23 -5.17 -29.67
C ILE A 130 8.41 -3.78 -30.26
N ARG A 131 7.31 -3.05 -30.40
CA ARG A 131 7.30 -1.67 -30.89
C ARG A 131 7.63 -0.69 -29.77
N THR A 132 7.92 0.56 -30.14
CA THR A 132 8.25 1.63 -29.16
C THR A 132 7.09 1.99 -28.24
N ASP A 133 5.86 1.71 -28.66
CA ASP A 133 4.63 1.87 -27.88
C ASP A 133 4.29 0.63 -27.02
N GLY A 134 5.16 -0.38 -26.95
CA GLY A 134 4.93 -1.60 -26.17
C GLY A 134 4.07 -2.66 -26.85
N THR A 135 3.46 -2.37 -28.01
CA THR A 135 2.65 -3.34 -28.77
C THR A 135 3.51 -4.39 -29.48
N ILE A 136 2.90 -5.52 -29.84
CA ILE A 136 3.60 -6.62 -30.51
C ILE A 136 3.47 -6.47 -32.03
N ALA A 137 4.60 -6.54 -32.73
CA ALA A 137 4.61 -6.47 -34.18
C ALA A 137 4.02 -7.76 -34.78
N GLU A 138 2.93 -7.62 -35.53
CA GLU A 138 2.22 -8.76 -36.13
C GLU A 138 3.05 -9.58 -37.14
N HIS A 139 4.13 -9.02 -37.68
CA HIS A 139 4.95 -9.60 -38.75
C HIS A 139 6.43 -9.67 -38.39
N ALA A 140 6.74 -9.92 -37.12
CA ALA A 140 8.12 -10.08 -36.67
C ALA A 140 8.77 -11.33 -37.27
N GLN A 141 10.03 -11.23 -37.66
CA GLN A 141 10.77 -12.35 -38.24
C GLN A 141 11.52 -13.13 -37.15
N LEU A 142 11.51 -14.47 -37.22
CA LEU A 142 12.30 -15.28 -36.30
C LEU A 142 13.80 -15.02 -36.50
N LYS A 143 14.53 -14.90 -35.38
CA LYS A 143 15.99 -14.84 -35.39
C LYS A 143 16.56 -16.18 -35.83
N SER A 144 17.66 -16.13 -36.59
CA SER A 144 18.43 -17.33 -36.93
C SER A 144 18.86 -18.06 -35.65
N GLY A 145 18.51 -19.35 -35.52
CA GLY A 145 18.84 -20.16 -34.34
C GLY A 145 17.84 -20.07 -33.19
N ALA A 146 16.66 -19.46 -33.38
CA ALA A 146 15.60 -19.47 -32.38
C ALA A 146 15.21 -20.91 -31.96
N SER A 147 15.12 -21.14 -30.65
CA SER A 147 14.79 -22.47 -30.10
C SER A 147 13.30 -22.77 -30.24
N ILE A 148 12.98 -23.88 -30.91
CA ILE A 148 11.62 -24.42 -31.06
C ILE A 148 11.00 -24.76 -29.69
N GLU A 149 11.81 -25.14 -28.70
CA GLU A 149 11.32 -25.45 -27.36
C GLU A 149 10.81 -24.20 -26.63
N ASN A 150 11.54 -23.09 -26.75
CA ASN A 150 11.13 -21.81 -26.16
C ASN A 150 9.81 -21.31 -26.76
N THR A 151 9.60 -21.50 -28.07
CA THR A 151 8.30 -21.16 -28.70
C THR A 151 7.14 -21.99 -28.17
N LYS A 152 7.34 -23.27 -27.84
CA LYS A 152 6.28 -24.13 -27.28
C LYS A 152 5.89 -23.72 -25.87
N THR A 153 6.88 -23.43 -25.01
CA THR A 153 6.63 -22.97 -23.64
C THR A 153 5.91 -21.62 -23.65
N LEU A 154 6.38 -20.69 -24.48
CA LEU A 154 5.74 -19.38 -24.63
C LEU A 154 4.29 -19.52 -25.10
N LYS A 155 4.03 -20.38 -26.09
CA LYS A 155 2.67 -20.62 -26.59
C LYS A 155 1.72 -21.11 -25.51
N LYS A 156 2.15 -22.03 -24.63
CA LYS A 156 1.33 -22.51 -23.51
C LYS A 156 0.96 -21.42 -22.52
N VAL A 157 1.93 -20.55 -22.17
CA VAL A 157 1.69 -19.43 -21.25
C VAL A 157 0.70 -18.44 -21.86
N VAL A 158 0.85 -18.13 -23.14
CA VAL A 158 -0.03 -17.20 -23.85
C VAL A 158 -1.43 -17.78 -24.03
N GLU A 159 -1.55 -19.06 -24.39
CA GLU A 159 -2.83 -19.78 -24.54
C GLU A 159 -3.64 -19.76 -23.24
N ALA A 160 -2.98 -19.99 -22.09
CA ALA A 160 -3.63 -19.95 -20.78
C ALA A 160 -4.17 -18.56 -20.38
N ASN A 161 -3.70 -17.49 -21.03
CA ASN A 161 -4.01 -16.11 -20.69
C ASN A 161 -4.66 -15.35 -21.86
N GLN A 162 -4.98 -16.02 -22.96
CA GLN A 162 -5.34 -15.36 -24.22
C GLN A 162 -6.57 -14.45 -24.07
N GLU A 163 -7.54 -14.84 -23.26
CA GLU A 163 -8.79 -14.08 -23.04
C GLU A 163 -8.66 -12.93 -22.04
N LYS A 164 -7.48 -12.73 -21.42
CA LYS A 164 -7.31 -11.71 -20.37
C LYS A 164 -7.33 -10.29 -20.94
N ASP A 165 -6.54 -10.03 -21.97
CA ASP A 165 -6.37 -8.70 -22.54
C ASP A 165 -5.77 -8.74 -23.96
N ASP A 166 -5.71 -7.58 -24.60
CA ASP A 166 -5.19 -7.40 -25.95
C ASP A 166 -3.71 -7.77 -26.09
N PHE A 167 -2.91 -7.69 -25.02
CA PHE A 167 -1.50 -8.06 -25.07
C PHE A 167 -1.35 -9.55 -25.40
N TYR A 168 -2.05 -10.43 -24.67
CA TYR A 168 -1.95 -11.87 -24.93
C TYR A 168 -2.50 -12.25 -26.30
N GLN A 169 -3.53 -11.56 -26.79
CA GLN A 169 -4.08 -11.76 -28.13
C GLN A 169 -3.05 -11.40 -29.21
N GLN A 170 -2.37 -10.25 -29.10
CA GLN A 170 -1.34 -9.86 -30.07
C GLN A 170 -0.16 -10.84 -30.08
N VAL A 171 0.28 -11.32 -28.91
CA VAL A 171 1.32 -12.34 -28.82
C VAL A 171 0.86 -13.65 -29.47
N TRP A 172 -0.38 -14.07 -29.24
CA TRP A 172 -0.94 -15.28 -29.83
C TRP A 172 -0.98 -15.23 -31.36
N VAL A 173 -1.41 -14.09 -31.93
CA VAL A 173 -1.41 -13.85 -33.38
C VAL A 173 0.01 -13.96 -33.95
N LEU A 174 1.03 -13.46 -33.25
CA LEU A 174 2.41 -13.61 -33.68
C LEU A 174 2.89 -15.07 -33.64
N LEU A 175 2.51 -15.84 -32.61
CA LEU A 175 2.96 -17.22 -32.41
C LEU A 175 2.25 -18.28 -33.26
N THR A 176 1.14 -17.93 -33.91
CA THR A 176 0.32 -18.85 -34.71
C THR A 176 0.50 -18.70 -36.22
N LYS A 177 1.31 -17.72 -36.65
CA LYS A 177 1.77 -17.57 -38.03
C LYS A 177 2.94 -18.51 -38.32
#